data_AF-A0A946AD36-F1
#
_entry.id   AF-A0A946AD36-F1
#
_cell.length_a   1.000
_cell.length_b   1.000
_cell.length_c   1.000
_cell.angle_alpha   90.00
_cell.angle_beta   90.00
_cell.angle_gamma   90.00
#
_symmetry.space_group_name_H-M   'P 1'
#
loop_
_entity.id
_entity.type
_entity.pdbx_description
1 polymer ?
#
loop_
_entity_poly.entity_id
_entity_poly.type
_entity_poly.pdbx_seq_one_letter_code
_entity_poly.pdbx_strand_id
1 'polypeptide(L)'
;MTPSAAFEAYCTAWVAGDHIAMADLFTDDGVFEASTLDRPAKGRDELLSQLRWIAQGQKNVRTETRSAIDVGDTAYIEGTYRGEVLGPAAELTVHPIGSISALSRWSR
;
A
#
# COMPACT_ATOMS: atom_id res chain seq x y z
N MET A 1 15.22 0.23 8.34
CA MET A 1 14.49 1.42 7.81
C MET A 1 13.40 1.85 8.82
N THR A 2 12.95 3.11 8.87
CA THR A 2 11.77 3.45 9.71
C THR A 2 10.48 2.97 9.05
N PRO A 3 9.42 2.64 9.82
CA PRO A 3 8.13 2.24 9.23
C PRO A 3 7.55 3.32 8.29
N SER A 4 7.64 4.60 8.67
CA SER A 4 7.26 5.72 7.80
C SER A 4 8.05 5.76 6.49
N ALA A 5 9.37 5.55 6.51
CA ALA A 5 10.19 5.54 5.30
C ALA A 5 9.86 4.35 4.38
N ALA A 6 9.52 3.19 4.95
CA ALA A 6 9.08 2.03 4.19
C ALA A 6 7.73 2.31 3.48
N PHE A 7 6.82 2.99 4.16
CA PHE A 7 5.56 3.43 3.57
C PHE A 7 5.76 4.46 2.44
N GLU A 8 6.66 5.43 2.61
CA GLU A 8 6.98 6.39 1.55
C GLU A 8 7.57 5.70 0.31
N ALA A 9 8.43 4.70 0.52
CA ALA A 9 8.94 3.88 -0.57
C ALA A 9 7.80 3.10 -1.27
N TYR A 10 6.83 2.58 -0.50
CA TYR A 10 5.65 1.91 -1.05
C TYR A 10 4.79 2.86 -1.89
N CYS A 11 4.52 4.06 -1.39
CA CYS A 11 3.81 5.11 -2.13
C CYS A 11 4.54 5.50 -3.42
N THR A 12 5.87 5.62 -3.37
CA THR A 12 6.70 5.89 -4.55
C THR A 12 6.57 4.79 -5.60
N ALA A 13 6.64 3.53 -5.18
CA ALA A 13 6.46 2.38 -6.07
C ALA A 13 5.03 2.31 -6.65
N TRP A 14 4.01 2.62 -5.83
CA TRP A 14 2.62 2.67 -6.27
C TRP A 14 2.40 3.76 -7.32
N VAL A 15 2.89 4.98 -7.10
CA VAL A 15 2.82 6.08 -8.08
C VAL A 15 3.48 5.69 -9.40
N ALA A 16 4.56 4.90 -9.35
CA ALA A 16 5.25 4.36 -10.52
C ALA A 16 4.54 3.14 -11.17
N GLY A 17 3.52 2.56 -10.53
CA GLY A 17 2.89 1.31 -10.95
C GLY A 17 3.78 0.07 -10.81
N ASP A 18 4.86 0.17 -10.01
CA ASP A 18 5.85 -0.89 -9.82
C ASP A 18 5.43 -1.83 -8.67
N HIS A 19 4.51 -2.73 -8.97
CA HIS A 19 4.03 -3.74 -8.02
C HIS A 19 5.12 -4.69 -7.49
N ILE A 20 6.24 -4.85 -8.20
CA ILE A 20 7.37 -5.66 -7.73
C ILE A 20 8.09 -4.89 -6.62
N ALA A 21 8.42 -3.63 -6.87
CA ALA A 21 9.03 -2.77 -5.85
C ALA A 21 8.11 -2.59 -4.63
N MET A 22 6.78 -2.53 -4.82
CA MET A 22 5.81 -2.54 -3.71
C MET A 22 5.93 -3.81 -2.89
N ALA A 23 5.98 -4.98 -3.53
CA ALA A 23 6.05 -6.29 -2.85
C ALA A 23 7.39 -6.53 -2.15
N ASP A 24 8.49 -6.01 -2.69
CA ASP A 24 9.85 -6.16 -2.14
C ASP A 24 10.05 -5.42 -0.81
N LEU A 25 9.13 -4.52 -0.44
CA LEU A 25 9.14 -3.83 0.85
C LEU A 25 8.58 -4.70 1.99
N PHE A 26 7.92 -5.82 1.67
CA PHE A 26 7.37 -6.74 2.66
C PHE A 26 8.41 -7.79 3.05
N THR A 27 8.35 -8.26 4.29
CA THR A 27 9.04 -9.48 4.72
C THR A 27 8.38 -10.72 4.10
N ASP A 28 9.07 -11.87 4.15
CA ASP A 28 8.53 -13.15 3.66
C ASP A 28 7.20 -13.54 4.34
N ASP A 29 7.04 -13.18 5.61
CA ASP A 29 5.82 -13.35 6.41
C ASP A 29 4.90 -12.11 6.43
N GLY A 30 5.19 -11.15 5.54
CA GLY A 30 4.46 -9.89 5.43
C GLY A 30 2.99 -10.10 5.08
N VAL A 31 2.16 -9.19 5.60
CA VAL A 31 0.71 -9.18 5.40
C VAL A 31 0.30 -7.81 4.88
N PHE A 32 -0.52 -7.81 3.83
CA PHE A 32 -1.16 -6.60 3.32
C PHE A 32 -2.66 -6.66 3.58
N GLU A 33 -3.14 -5.66 4.32
CA GLU A 33 -4.54 -5.48 4.66
C GLU A 33 -5.03 -4.15 4.11
N ALA A 34 -6.19 -4.18 3.44
CA ALA A 34 -6.86 -2.99 2.95
C ALA A 34 -8.37 -3.25 3.00
N SER A 35 -9.15 -2.20 3.22
CA SER A 35 -10.62 -2.27 3.25
C SER A 35 -11.26 -2.74 1.94
N THR A 36 -10.47 -2.76 0.86
CA THR A 36 -10.89 -3.13 -0.49
C THR A 36 -10.63 -4.60 -0.81
N LEU A 37 -10.05 -5.36 0.11
CA LEU A 37 -9.79 -6.78 -0.03
C LEU A 37 -10.76 -7.59 0.83
N ASP A 38 -11.29 -8.69 0.27
CA ASP A 38 -12.15 -9.63 1.02
C ASP A 38 -11.40 -10.30 2.18
N ARG A 39 -10.08 -10.46 2.04
CA ARG A 39 -9.19 -11.01 3.06
C ARG A 39 -7.77 -10.43 2.92
N PRO A 40 -6.97 -10.45 3.99
CA PRO A 40 -5.55 -10.12 3.92
C PRO A 40 -4.81 -10.96 2.88
N ALA A 41 -3.87 -10.33 2.17
CA ALA A 41 -2.90 -11.01 1.32
C ALA A 41 -1.67 -11.37 2.15
N LYS A 42 -1.23 -12.64 2.08
CA LYS A 42 -0.15 -13.15 2.93
C LYS A 42 0.93 -13.85 2.12
N GLY A 43 2.17 -13.52 2.42
CA GLY A 43 3.32 -14.07 1.72
C GLY A 43 3.47 -13.52 0.30
N ARG A 44 4.67 -13.70 -0.25
CA ARG A 44 5.14 -13.00 -1.45
C ARG A 44 4.24 -13.18 -2.67
N ASP A 45 3.76 -14.39 -2.94
CA ASP A 45 2.96 -14.68 -4.14
C ASP A 45 1.58 -14.02 -4.10
N GLU A 46 0.91 -14.05 -2.95
CA GLU A 46 -0.38 -13.38 -2.78
C GLU A 46 -0.22 -11.86 -2.85
N LEU A 47 0.82 -11.31 -2.20
CA LEU A 47 1.17 -9.89 -2.26
C LEU A 47 1.40 -9.44 -3.70
N LEU A 48 2.27 -10.12 -4.44
CA LEU A 48 2.57 -9.79 -5.84
C LEU A 48 1.31 -9.82 -6.70
N SER A 49 0.46 -10.84 -6.55
CA SER A 49 -0.80 -10.93 -7.30
C SER A 49 -1.71 -9.74 -6.99
N GLN A 50 -1.95 -9.42 -5.71
CA GLN A 50 -2.84 -8.31 -5.34
C GLN A 50 -2.28 -6.94 -5.75
N LEU A 51 -1.00 -6.70 -5.50
CA LEU A 51 -0.35 -5.42 -5.83
C LEU A 51 -0.29 -5.21 -7.35
N ARG A 52 -0.14 -6.27 -8.14
CA ARG A 52 -0.25 -6.20 -9.61
C ARG A 52 -1.63 -5.69 -10.05
N TRP A 53 -2.70 -6.23 -9.48
CA TRP A 53 -4.06 -5.78 -9.80
C TRP A 53 -4.27 -4.31 -9.45
N ILE A 54 -3.80 -3.88 -8.28
CA ILE A 54 -3.89 -2.48 -7.84
C ILE A 54 -3.12 -1.56 -8.78
N ALA A 55 -1.88 -1.92 -9.14
CA ALA A 55 -1.04 -1.12 -10.02
C ALA A 55 -1.61 -1.03 -11.46
N GLN A 56 -2.27 -2.07 -11.95
CA GLN A 56 -2.84 -2.11 -13.31
C GLN A 56 -4.26 -1.53 -13.39
N GLY A 57 -4.98 -1.47 -12.28
CA GLY A 57 -6.36 -0.96 -12.22
C GLY A 57 -6.48 0.57 -12.17
N GLN A 58 -5.37 1.29 -12.07
CA GLN A 58 -5.33 2.72 -11.82
C GLN A 58 -4.29 3.42 -12.70
N LYS A 59 -4.52 4.69 -13.04
CA LYS A 59 -3.52 5.57 -13.65
C LYS A 59 -3.54 6.95 -13.01
N ASN A 60 -2.54 7.77 -13.33
CA ASN A 60 -2.40 9.13 -12.78
C ASN A 60 -2.42 9.15 -11.24
N VAL A 61 -1.86 8.09 -10.64
CA VAL A 61 -1.79 7.92 -9.19
C VAL A 61 -0.92 9.01 -8.58
N ARG A 62 -1.40 9.59 -7.48
CA ARG A 62 -0.69 10.56 -6.64
C ARG A 62 -0.97 10.24 -5.19
N THR A 63 0.07 10.35 -4.37
CA THR A 63 0.01 10.18 -2.93
C THR A 63 0.66 11.40 -2.28
N GLU A 64 0.14 11.85 -1.15
CA GLU A 64 0.73 12.89 -0.33
C GLU A 64 0.61 12.48 1.13
N THR A 65 1.73 12.34 1.83
CA THR A 65 1.73 12.13 3.27
C THR A 65 1.70 13.48 3.97
N ARG A 66 0.68 13.69 4.80
CA ARG A 66 0.50 14.90 5.60
C ARG A 66 1.20 14.79 6.95
N SER A 67 1.05 13.65 7.60
CA SER A 67 1.70 13.37 8.88
C SER A 67 2.07 11.90 8.99
N ALA A 68 3.19 11.63 9.66
CA ALA A 68 3.63 10.28 9.99
C ALA A 68 4.23 10.29 11.41
N ILE A 69 3.84 9.32 12.23
CA ILE A 69 4.35 9.15 13.58
C ILE A 69 4.83 7.71 13.72
N ASP A 70 6.14 7.53 13.86
CA ASP A 70 6.75 6.23 14.15
C ASP A 70 6.67 5.93 15.66
N VAL A 71 6.15 4.75 16.01
CA VAL A 71 6.08 4.21 17.37
C VAL A 71 6.64 2.79 17.33
N GLY A 72 7.92 2.65 17.68
CA GLY A 72 8.62 1.37 17.60
C GLY A 72 8.70 0.86 16.16
N ASP A 73 8.08 -0.29 15.92
CA ASP A 73 8.00 -1.01 14.66
C ASP A 73 6.72 -0.70 13.85
N THR A 74 5.93 0.29 14.29
CA THR A 74 4.69 0.73 13.62
C THR A 74 4.77 2.21 13.23
N ALA A 75 4.17 2.59 12.10
CA ALA A 75 3.88 3.98 11.77
C ALA A 75 2.36 4.22 11.72
N TYR A 76 1.95 5.38 12.21
CA TYR A 76 0.61 5.93 11.99
C TYR A 76 0.72 7.06 10.98
N ILE A 77 0.04 6.93 9.85
CA ILE A 77 0.22 7.81 8.70
C ILE A 77 -1.13 8.38 8.26
N GLU A 78 -1.17 9.70 8.12
CA GLU A 78 -2.27 10.43 7.53
C GLU A 78 -1.80 11.01 6.19
N GLY A 79 -2.58 10.78 5.14
CA GLY A 79 -2.26 11.27 3.81
C GLY A 79 -3.45 11.27 2.88
N THR A 80 -3.22 11.75 1.67
CA THR A 80 -4.20 11.70 0.58
C THR A 80 -3.69 10.81 -0.54
N TYR A 81 -4.64 10.19 -1.23
CA TYR A 81 -4.40 9.44 -2.45
C TYR A 81 -5.42 9.90 -3.51
N ARG A 82 -4.97 9.99 -4.76
CA ARG A 82 -5.82 10.21 -5.92
C ARG A 82 -5.34 9.34 -7.07
N GLY A 83 -6.28 8.72 -7.78
CA GLY A 83 -6.00 8.01 -9.03
C GLY A 83 -7.23 7.95 -9.91
N GLU A 84 -7.02 7.70 -11.19
CA GLU A 84 -8.09 7.42 -12.15
C GLU A 84 -8.27 5.91 -12.31
N VAL A 85 -9.49 5.47 -12.07
CA VAL A 85 -9.93 4.08 -12.13
C VAL A 85 -10.09 3.62 -13.59
N LEU A 86 -9.43 2.53 -13.95
CA LEU A 86 -9.48 1.96 -15.30
C LEU A 86 -10.47 0.78 -15.37
N GLY A 87 -11.76 1.10 -15.43
CA GLY A 87 -12.86 0.15 -15.72
C GLY A 87 -13.69 -0.30 -14.51
N PRO A 88 -14.78 -1.07 -14.72
CA PRO A 88 -15.74 -1.45 -13.68
C PRO A 88 -15.16 -2.36 -12.58
N ALA A 89 -14.02 -2.99 -12.82
CA ALA A 89 -13.29 -3.77 -11.81
C ALA A 89 -12.50 -2.88 -10.82
N ALA A 90 -12.46 -1.57 -11.03
CA ALA A 90 -11.71 -0.63 -10.23
C ALA A 90 -12.61 0.41 -9.54
N GLU A 91 -13.92 0.11 -9.36
CA GLU A 91 -14.82 0.83 -8.45
C GLU A 91 -14.39 0.63 -6.98
N LEU A 92 -13.17 1.05 -6.67
CA LEU A 92 -12.71 1.35 -5.32
C LEU A 92 -13.52 2.58 -4.90
N THR A 93 -14.66 2.36 -4.24
CA THR A 93 -15.30 3.41 -3.45
C THR A 93 -14.39 3.70 -2.26
N VAL A 94 -13.32 4.45 -2.50
CA VAL A 94 -12.40 4.89 -1.44
C VAL A 94 -13.10 6.00 -0.69
N HIS A 95 -13.74 5.65 0.42
CA HIS A 95 -13.96 6.64 1.47
C HIS A 95 -12.56 7.08 1.93
N PRO A 96 -12.22 8.39 1.89
CA PRO A 96 -10.87 8.89 2.14
C PRO A 96 -10.43 8.81 3.61
N ILE A 97 -10.93 7.83 4.36
CA ILE A 97 -10.51 7.50 5.71
C ILE A 97 -10.09 6.02 5.68
N GLY A 98 -9.00 5.74 4.96
CA GLY A 98 -8.31 4.46 5.07
C GLY A 98 -7.16 4.62 6.05
N SER A 99 -7.32 4.13 7.29
CA SER A 99 -6.13 3.83 8.09
C SER A 99 -5.44 2.66 7.40
N ILE A 100 -4.31 2.91 6.74
CA ILE A 100 -3.37 1.82 6.45
C ILE A 100 -2.72 1.52 7.80
N SER A 101 -3.36 0.66 8.58
CA SER A 101 -2.73 0.01 9.73
C SER A 101 -1.70 -0.94 9.16
N ALA A 102 -0.55 -0.41 8.76
CA ALA A 102 0.64 -1.18 8.51
C ALA A 102 1.10 -1.80 9.85
N LEU A 103 0.39 -2.84 10.29
CA LEU A 103 0.87 -3.83 11.27
C LEU A 103 1.90 -4.77 10.61
N SER A 104 2.52 -4.34 9.52
CA SER A 104 3.59 -5.04 8.85
C SER A 104 4.88 -4.81 9.62
N ARG A 105 5.38 -5.87 10.25
CA ARG A 105 6.77 -5.94 10.73
C ARG A 105 7.67 -5.71 9.52
N TRP A 106 8.28 -4.54 9.43
CA TRP A 106 9.21 -4.19 8.36
C TRP A 106 10.56 -4.89 8.58
N SER A 107 11.22 -5.32 7.50
CA SER A 107 12.58 -5.86 7.58
C SER A 107 13.55 -4.79 8.08
N ARG A 108 14.53 -5.22 8.88
CA ARG A 108 15.54 -4.35 9.53
C ARG A 108 16.36 -3.57 8.50
#